data_AF-A0A8S1ZZS7-F1
#
_entry.id   AF-A0A8S1ZZS7-F1
#
_cell.length_a   1.000
_cell.length_b   1.000
_cell.length_c   1.000
_cell.angle_alpha   90.00
_cell.angle_beta   90.00
_cell.angle_gamma   90.00
#
_symmetry.space_group_name_H-M   'P 1'
#
loop_
_entity.id
_entity.type
_entity.pdbx_description
1 polymer ?
#
loop_
_entity_poly.entity_id
_entity_poly.type
_entity_poly.pdbx_seq_one_letter_code
_entity_poly.pdbx_strand_id
1 'polypeptide(L)'
;MDDMEIYNRLAILPQEIQAAENAKLHWEEMLGLFWEHPPALDPEFVGARMQVLRDRIRGLQQRISGLLQEQNFLIVCAIEHGRQRH
;
A
#
# COMPACT_ATOMS: atom_id res chain seq x y z
N MET A 1 12.42 7.58 20.25
CA MET A 1 11.76 6.33 19.84
C MET A 1 12.50 5.23 20.57
N ASP A 2 11.84 4.63 21.55
CA ASP A 2 12.44 3.56 22.35
C ASP A 2 12.48 2.26 21.53
N ASP A 3 13.42 1.34 21.78
CA ASP A 3 13.53 0.12 20.94
C ASP A 3 12.25 -0.70 20.91
N MET A 4 11.53 -0.73 22.03
CA MET A 4 10.24 -1.42 22.11
C MET A 4 9.21 -0.82 21.15
N GLU A 5 9.24 0.50 20.92
CA GLU A 5 8.39 1.18 19.94
C GLU A 5 8.77 0.79 18.51
N ILE A 6 10.09 0.73 18.19
CA ILE A 6 10.61 0.29 16.89
C ILE A 6 10.18 -1.15 16.59
N TYR A 7 10.37 -2.08 17.54
CA TYR A 7 9.99 -3.47 17.37
C TYR A 7 8.46 -3.66 17.23
N ASN A 8 7.67 -2.94 18.03
CA ASN A 8 6.21 -2.99 17.92
C ASN A 8 5.73 -2.50 16.55
N ARG A 9 6.30 -1.42 16.02
CA ARG A 9 5.93 -0.89 14.70
C ARG A 9 6.36 -1.85 13.58
N LEU A 10 7.60 -2.37 13.64
CA LEU A 10 8.10 -3.38 12.70
C LEU A 10 7.26 -4.67 12.69
N ALA A 11 6.66 -5.05 13.81
CA ALA A 11 5.78 -6.23 13.88
C ALA A 11 4.44 -6.02 13.13
N ILE A 12 3.93 -4.79 13.08
CA ILE A 12 2.61 -4.47 12.50
C ILE A 12 2.73 -4.12 11.00
N LEU A 13 3.84 -3.51 10.58
CA LEU A 13 4.04 -3.05 9.20
C LEU A 13 3.83 -4.14 8.12
N PRO A 14 4.28 -5.40 8.27
CA PRO A 14 4.01 -6.45 7.29
C PRO A 14 2.51 -6.69 7.06
N GLN A 15 1.71 -6.66 8.12
CA GLN A 15 0.25 -6.82 8.01
C GLN A 15 -0.38 -5.61 7.29
N GLU A 16 0.06 -4.39 7.59
CA GLU A 16 -0.43 -3.17 6.93
C GLU A 16 -0.07 -3.15 5.44
N ILE A 17 1.15 -3.57 5.09
CA ILE A 17 1.61 -3.69 3.70
C ILE A 17 0.75 -4.72 2.97
N GLN A 18 0.61 -5.93 3.51
CA GLN A 18 -0.19 -6.99 2.89
C GLN A 18 -1.65 -6.57 2.70
N ALA A 19 -2.24 -5.88 3.67
CA ALA A 19 -3.60 -5.37 3.56
C ALA A 19 -3.74 -4.34 2.43
N ALA A 20 -2.77 -3.44 2.29
CA ALA A 20 -2.75 -2.45 1.21
C ALA A 20 -2.51 -3.10 -0.16
N GLU A 21 -1.65 -4.11 -0.25
CA GLU A 21 -1.41 -4.89 -1.47
C GLU A 21 -2.64 -5.68 -1.91
N ASN A 22 -3.31 -6.37 -0.98
CA ASN A 22 -4.55 -7.10 -1.26
C ASN A 22 -5.65 -6.14 -1.74
N ALA A 23 -5.78 -4.98 -1.10
CA ALA A 23 -6.72 -3.96 -1.55
C ALA A 23 -6.37 -3.46 -2.96
N LYS A 24 -5.08 -3.24 -3.25
CA LYS A 24 -4.62 -2.80 -4.58
C LYS A 24 -5.00 -3.83 -5.64
N LEU A 25 -4.68 -5.10 -5.39
CA LEU A 25 -4.99 -6.22 -6.27
C LEU A 25 -6.49 -6.30 -6.56
N HIS A 26 -7.33 -6.21 -5.53
CA HIS A 26 -8.79 -6.21 -5.69
C HIS A 26 -9.29 -5.11 -6.64
N TRP A 27 -8.74 -3.88 -6.52
CA TRP A 27 -9.13 -2.79 -7.41
C TRP A 27 -8.55 -2.94 -8.83
N GLU A 28 -7.36 -3.52 -8.98
CA GLU A 28 -6.77 -3.85 -10.27
C GLU A 28 -7.57 -4.92 -11.01
N GLU A 29 -7.99 -5.98 -10.32
CA GLU A 29 -8.89 -7.02 -10.85
C GLU A 29 -10.23 -6.43 -11.27
N MET A 30 -10.83 -5.59 -10.44
CA MET A 30 -12.09 -4.92 -10.76
C MET A 30 -11.97 -4.02 -11.98
N LEU A 31 -10.85 -3.28 -12.10
CA LEU A 31 -10.58 -2.47 -13.28
C LEU A 31 -10.41 -3.33 -14.53
N GLY A 32 -9.73 -4.49 -14.41
CA GLY A 32 -9.60 -5.47 -15.49
C GLY A 32 -10.95 -5.98 -15.99
N LEU A 33 -11.83 -6.40 -15.08
CA LEU A 33 -13.19 -6.84 -15.40
C LEU A 33 -14.00 -5.74 -16.10
N PHE A 34 -13.82 -4.48 -15.69
CA PHE A 34 -14.44 -3.33 -16.35
C PHE A 34 -13.95 -3.12 -17.79
N TRP A 35 -12.70 -3.47 -18.10
CA TRP A 35 -12.16 -3.41 -19.47
C TRP A 35 -12.63 -4.57 -20.34
N GLU A 36 -12.73 -5.77 -19.77
CA GLU A 36 -13.18 -6.97 -20.49
C GLU A 36 -14.68 -6.94 -20.78
N HIS A 37 -15.46 -6.39 -19.86
CA HIS A 37 -16.91 -6.29 -19.95
C HIS A 37 -17.37 -4.85 -19.66
N PRO A 38 -17.15 -3.91 -20.60
CA PRO A 38 -17.60 -2.54 -20.42
C PRO A 38 -19.13 -2.54 -20.32
N PRO A 39 -19.70 -1.94 -19.26
CA PRO A 39 -21.14 -1.86 -19.13
C PRO A 39 -21.71 -1.01 -20.27
N ALA A 40 -22.94 -1.31 -20.71
CA ALA A 40 -23.70 -0.52 -21.68
C ALA A 40 -24.19 0.80 -21.05
N LEU A 41 -23.25 1.58 -20.55
CA LEU A 41 -23.42 2.89 -19.93
C LEU A 41 -22.77 3.94 -20.81
N ASP A 42 -23.11 5.18 -20.53
CA ASP A 42 -22.50 6.33 -21.17
C ASP A 42 -20.96 6.29 -21.05
N PRO A 43 -20.20 6.48 -22.15
CA PRO A 43 -18.75 6.41 -22.14
C PRO A 43 -18.08 7.40 -21.18
N GLU A 44 -18.67 8.58 -20.96
CA GLU A 44 -18.15 9.58 -20.02
C GLU A 44 -18.32 9.09 -18.58
N PHE A 45 -19.45 8.48 -18.27
CA PHE A 45 -19.69 7.85 -16.97
C PHE A 45 -18.71 6.69 -16.70
N VAL A 46 -18.48 5.84 -17.70
CA VAL A 46 -17.50 4.74 -17.60
C VAL A 46 -16.08 5.29 -17.39
N GLY A 47 -15.70 6.32 -18.15
CA GLY A 47 -14.41 7.00 -18.01
C GLY A 47 -14.21 7.60 -16.62
N ALA A 48 -15.21 8.30 -16.07
CA ALA A 48 -15.16 8.86 -14.73
C ALA A 48 -15.00 7.77 -13.65
N ARG A 49 -15.73 6.66 -13.78
CA ARG A 49 -15.62 5.52 -12.86
C ARG A 49 -14.24 4.86 -12.92
N MET A 50 -13.69 4.65 -14.11
CA MET A 50 -12.34 4.13 -14.28
C MET A 50 -11.28 5.05 -13.68
N GLN A 51 -11.45 6.36 -13.82
CA GLN A 51 -10.53 7.34 -13.24
C GLN A 51 -10.51 7.25 -11.71
N VAL A 52 -11.68 7.14 -11.07
CA VAL A 52 -11.77 6.93 -9.61
C VAL A 52 -11.05 5.65 -9.17
N LEU A 53 -11.20 4.56 -9.91
CA LEU A 53 -10.50 3.29 -9.62
C LEU A 53 -8.98 3.45 -9.73
N ARG A 54 -8.50 4.10 -10.80
CA ARG A 54 -7.07 4.38 -11.01
C ARG A 54 -6.49 5.27 -9.91
N ASP A 55 -7.21 6.32 -9.51
CA ASP A 55 -6.75 7.20 -8.43
C ASP A 55 -6.70 6.45 -7.09
N ARG A 56 -7.63 5.52 -6.85
CA ARG A 56 -7.59 4.66 -5.66
C ARG A 56 -6.43 3.67 -5.67
N ILE A 57 -6.14 3.05 -6.82
CA ILE A 57 -4.96 2.18 -7.01
C ILE A 57 -3.69 3.00 -6.76
N ARG A 58 -3.58 4.20 -7.33
CA ARG A 58 -2.43 5.09 -7.13
C ARG A 58 -2.25 5.45 -5.65
N GLY A 59 -3.33 5.78 -4.95
CA GLY A 59 -3.29 6.05 -3.50
C GLY A 59 -2.78 4.86 -2.69
N LEU A 60 -3.20 3.64 -3.05
CA LEU A 60 -2.72 2.41 -2.41
C LEU A 60 -1.24 2.14 -2.72
N GLN A 61 -0.80 2.37 -3.96
CA GLN A 61 0.63 2.29 -4.32
C GLN A 61 1.49 3.25 -3.49
N GLN A 62 1.06 4.52 -3.37
CA GLN A 62 1.76 5.50 -2.55
C GLN A 62 1.81 5.09 -1.07
N ARG A 63 0.72 4.53 -0.54
CA ARG A 63 0.67 4.00 0.83
C ARG A 63 1.65 2.85 1.02
N ILE A 64 1.67 1.88 0.10
CA ILE A 64 2.61 0.74 0.15
C ILE A 64 4.05 1.25 0.13
N SER A 65 4.38 2.19 -0.77
CA SER A 65 5.71 2.79 -0.84
C SER A 65 6.09 3.49 0.47
N GLY A 66 5.17 4.24 1.09
CA GLY A 66 5.40 4.88 2.38
C GLY A 66 5.65 3.87 3.51
N LEU A 67 4.86 2.80 3.58
CA LEU A 67 5.02 1.74 4.58
C LEU A 67 6.34 0.98 4.41
N LEU A 68 6.77 0.72 3.18
CA LEU A 68 8.07 0.10 2.89
C LEU A 68 9.23 1.02 3.25
N GLN A 69 9.10 2.32 3.00
CA GLN A 69 10.10 3.31 3.41
C GLN A 69 10.19 3.40 4.93
N GLU A 70 9.05 3.40 5.63
CA GLU A 70 8.99 3.36 7.10
C GLU A 70 9.67 2.09 7.64
N GLN A 71 9.35 0.92 7.08
CA GLN A 71 9.97 -0.36 7.47
C GLN A 71 11.50 -0.31 7.31
N ASN A 72 12.00 0.15 6.16
CA ASN A 72 13.44 0.26 5.91
C ASN A 72 14.12 1.22 6.89
N PHE A 73 13.50 2.36 7.16
CA PHE A 73 14.01 3.32 8.15
C PHE A 73 14.12 2.69 9.54
N LEU A 74 13.07 2.00 9.98
CA LEU A 74 13.03 1.35 11.30
C LEU A 74 14.04 0.20 11.42
N ILE A 75 14.26 -0.57 10.36
CA ILE A 75 15.31 -1.61 10.31
C ILE A 75 16.69 -0.97 10.52
N VAL A 76 17.00 0.13 9.83
CA VAL A 76 18.27 0.85 10.01
C VAL A 76 18.43 1.38 11.44
N CYS A 77 17.38 1.98 12.00
CA CYS A 77 17.39 2.43 13.39
C CYS A 77 17.65 1.29 14.38
N ALA A 78 16.99 0.14 14.21
CA ALA A 78 17.19 -1.03 15.06
C ALA A 78 18.64 -1.56 15.00
N ILE A 79 19.26 -1.57 13.82
CA ILE A 79 20.66 -1.99 13.64
C ILE A 79 21.61 -1.02 14.35
N GLU A 80 21.44 0.29 14.16
CA GLU A 80 22.31 1.28 14.82
C GLU A 80 22.18 1.26 16.35
N HIS A 81 20.97 1.07 16.88
CA HIS A 81 20.77 0.91 18.32
C HIS A 81 21.42 -0.38 18.86
N GLY A 82 21.34 -1.49 18.12
CA GLY A 82 22.04 -2.72 18.47
C GLY A 82 23.56 -2.56 18.49
N ARG A 83 24.11 -1.78 17.55
CA ARG A 83 25.54 -1.48 17.44
C ARG A 83 26.07 -0.56 18.55
N GLN A 84 25.23 0.30 19.12
CA GLN A 84 25.59 1.19 20.24
C GLN A 84 25.55 0.51 21.61
N ARG A 85 24.94 -0.68 21.70
CA ARG A 85 24.82 -1.46 22.94
C ARG A 85 25.87 -2.56 23.12
N HIS A 86 26.67 -2.82 22.09
CA HIS A 86 27.81 -3.75 22.10
C HIS A 86 29.12 -2.97 22.11
#